data_AF-A0A7K3B4T6-F1
#
_entry.id   AF-A0A7K3B4T6-F1
#
_cell.length_a   1.000
_cell.length_b   1.000
_cell.length_c   1.000
_cell.angle_alpha   90.00
_cell.angle_beta   90.00
_cell.angle_gamma   90.00
#
_symmetry.space_group_name_H-M   'P 1'
#
loop_
_entity.id
_entity.type
_entity.pdbx_description
1 polymer ?
#
loop_
_entity_poly.entity_id
_entity_poly.type
_entity_poly.pdbx_seq_one_letter_code
_entity_poly.pdbx_strand_id
1 'polypeptide(L)'
;MPAHIVLPPAGGMRTTIDGELAEVARAPDALVRAELEKSVAHSREEHDLGRLTGRDWAARTAELFRRTWTAHVAADWPRRRALLERDVTYRAGLLAAYGWPRALEQMNRHSAWVGADVIRFSHQGSPDRVVGDEGMLFVPVAAVSRGTWLCEAPPASYALVDPARGAAATAGRTGPGHALGRLIGTGRAAILHELGRPATTSELAAHLGLSLGTVGGHLAVLRDAGLVTGTRVDRRVVYRRTASADLLAGGADG
;
A
#
# COMPACT_ATOMS: atom_id res chain seq x y z
N MET A 1 3.66 -1.02 16.30
CA MET A 1 3.79 -2.22 15.45
C MET A 1 4.89 -3.09 16.03
N PRO A 2 4.82 -4.43 15.89
CA PRO A 2 5.91 -5.32 16.31
C PRO A 2 7.21 -4.96 15.58
N ALA A 3 8.31 -4.86 16.31
CA ALA A 3 9.57 -4.35 15.76
C ALA A 3 10.22 -5.34 14.77
N HIS A 4 10.04 -6.65 14.98
CA HIS A 4 10.58 -7.69 14.09
C HIS A 4 10.07 -7.64 12.64
N ILE A 5 8.95 -6.95 12.36
CA ILE A 5 8.42 -6.75 10.99
C ILE A 5 8.60 -5.31 10.49
N VAL A 6 9.18 -4.42 11.29
CA VAL A 6 9.40 -3.00 10.96
C VAL A 6 10.87 -2.65 11.20
N LEU A 7 11.74 -3.48 10.61
CA LEU A 7 13.19 -3.31 10.70
C LEU A 7 13.65 -2.19 9.74
N PRO A 8 14.65 -1.38 10.13
CA PRO A 8 15.33 -0.50 9.18
C PRO A 8 16.00 -1.34 8.07
N PRO A 9 15.78 -1.04 6.78
CA PRO A 9 16.37 -1.81 5.69
C PRO A 9 17.88 -1.59 5.63
N ALA A 10 18.67 -2.66 5.52
CA ALA A 10 20.12 -2.59 5.55
C ALA A 10 20.79 -2.49 4.16
N GLY A 11 20.05 -2.79 3.08
CA GLY A 11 20.60 -2.94 1.72
C GLY A 11 20.57 -1.68 0.86
N GLY A 12 20.03 -0.55 1.35
CA GLY A 12 19.81 0.65 0.55
C GLY A 12 19.05 0.34 -0.76
N MET A 13 19.55 0.84 -1.90
CA MET A 13 18.94 0.59 -3.22
C MET A 13 19.05 -0.87 -3.71
N ARG A 14 19.83 -1.71 -3.00
CA ARG A 14 20.02 -3.13 -3.30
C ARG A 14 19.13 -4.03 -2.44
N THR A 15 18.33 -3.46 -1.54
CA THR A 15 17.35 -4.22 -0.74
C THR A 15 16.43 -5.06 -1.64
N THR A 16 16.27 -6.33 -1.27
CA THR A 16 15.36 -7.27 -1.95
C THR A 16 14.33 -7.79 -0.95
N ILE A 17 13.15 -8.17 -1.46
CA ILE A 17 12.10 -8.76 -0.63
C ILE A 17 12.60 -10.03 0.08
N ASP A 18 13.37 -10.88 -0.62
CA ASP A 18 13.87 -12.13 -0.04
C ASP A 18 14.87 -11.88 1.09
N GLY A 19 15.73 -10.86 0.97
CA GLY A 19 16.66 -10.48 2.02
C GLY A 19 15.95 -9.96 3.27
N GLU A 20 14.98 -9.06 3.10
CA GLU A 20 14.20 -8.51 4.22
C GLU A 20 13.37 -9.60 4.91
N LEU A 21 12.70 -10.47 4.15
CA LEU A 21 11.91 -11.56 4.72
C LEU A 21 12.77 -12.61 5.44
N ALA A 22 14.03 -12.81 5.02
CA ALA A 22 14.97 -13.67 5.71
C ALA A 22 15.43 -13.10 7.07
N GLU A 23 15.49 -11.78 7.22
CA GLU A 23 15.71 -11.13 8.52
C GLU A 23 14.48 -11.28 9.42
N VAL A 24 13.29 -10.98 8.89
CA VAL A 24 12.02 -11.12 9.63
C VAL A 24 11.85 -12.54 10.15
N ALA A 25 12.11 -13.55 9.32
CA ALA A 25 11.93 -14.97 9.67
C ALA A 25 12.84 -15.46 10.80
N ARG A 26 13.92 -14.74 11.13
CA ARG A 26 14.88 -15.13 12.18
C ARG A 26 14.44 -14.78 13.60
N ALA A 27 13.38 -13.98 13.77
CA ALA A 27 12.94 -13.57 15.09
C ALA A 27 12.46 -14.78 15.93
N PRO A 28 13.00 -15.00 17.14
CA PRO A 28 12.55 -16.08 18.02
C PRO A 28 11.10 -15.86 18.47
N ASP A 29 10.35 -16.95 18.67
CA ASP A 29 8.95 -16.89 19.11
C ASP A 29 8.77 -16.09 20.42
N ALA A 30 9.71 -16.20 21.36
CA ALA A 30 9.69 -15.42 22.59
C ALA A 30 9.74 -13.90 22.33
N LEU A 31 10.56 -13.46 21.36
CA LEU A 31 10.65 -12.06 20.95
C LEU A 31 9.35 -11.62 20.27
N VAL A 32 8.84 -12.42 19.33
CA VAL A 32 7.56 -12.14 18.64
C VAL A 32 6.42 -11.96 19.64
N ARG A 33 6.32 -12.85 20.63
CA ARG A 33 5.30 -12.77 21.68
C ARG A 33 5.45 -11.50 22.52
N ALA A 34 6.65 -11.20 23.01
CA ALA A 34 6.89 -10.00 23.81
C ALA A 34 6.56 -8.70 23.05
N GLU A 35 6.89 -8.64 21.75
CA GLU A 35 6.57 -7.49 20.91
C GLU A 35 5.08 -7.36 20.60
N LEU A 36 4.37 -8.48 20.42
CA LEU A 36 2.92 -8.50 20.27
C LEU A 36 2.22 -8.06 21.56
N GLU A 37 2.64 -8.56 22.73
CA GLU A 37 2.13 -8.13 24.04
C GLU A 37 2.30 -6.62 24.22
N LYS A 38 3.49 -6.09 23.92
CA LYS A 38 3.73 -4.64 23.93
C LYS A 38 2.83 -3.90 22.95
N SER A 39 2.63 -4.43 21.74
CA SER A 39 1.77 -3.80 20.73
C SER A 39 0.30 -3.80 21.15
N VAL A 40 -0.20 -4.88 21.74
CA VAL A 40 -1.57 -5.01 22.25
C VAL A 40 -1.79 -4.05 23.42
N ALA A 41 -0.83 -3.93 24.34
CA ALA A 41 -0.93 -2.99 25.46
C ALA A 41 -1.05 -1.51 25.03
N HIS A 42 -0.62 -1.18 23.81
CA HIS A 42 -0.71 0.17 23.23
C HIS A 42 -1.79 0.29 22.14
N SER A 43 -2.57 -0.77 21.91
CA SER A 43 -3.67 -0.75 20.94
C SER A 43 -4.90 -0.06 21.54
N ARG A 44 -5.70 0.57 20.67
CA ARG A 44 -7.04 1.07 21.04
C ARG A 44 -8.12 -0.02 20.92
N GLU A 45 -7.78 -1.13 20.29
CA GLU A 45 -8.66 -2.27 20.05
C GLU A 45 -8.26 -3.43 20.96
N GLU A 46 -9.23 -4.23 21.39
CA GLU A 46 -8.98 -5.44 22.15
C GLU A 46 -8.44 -6.56 21.24
N HIS A 47 -7.35 -7.20 21.69
CA HIS A 47 -6.72 -8.30 20.97
C HIS A 47 -6.44 -9.47 21.92
N ASP A 48 -6.98 -10.64 21.58
CA ASP A 48 -6.76 -11.87 22.34
C ASP A 48 -5.55 -12.64 21.81
N LEU A 49 -4.40 -12.50 22.49
CA LEU A 49 -3.17 -13.25 22.19
C LEU A 49 -3.25 -14.73 22.60
N GLY A 50 -4.28 -15.15 23.35
CA GLY A 50 -4.55 -16.57 23.64
C GLY A 50 -4.87 -17.38 22.39
N ARG A 51 -5.35 -16.73 21.33
CA ARG A 51 -5.57 -17.35 20.00
C ARG A 51 -4.28 -17.60 19.24
N LEU A 52 -3.16 -17.02 19.65
CA LEU A 52 -1.86 -17.23 19.04
C LEU A 52 -1.28 -18.57 19.49
N THR A 53 -1.77 -19.64 18.86
CA THR A 53 -1.30 -21.02 19.08
C THR A 53 -0.21 -21.41 18.09
N GLY A 54 0.63 -22.39 18.47
CA GLY A 54 1.72 -22.91 17.64
C GLY A 54 3.08 -22.25 17.90
N ARG A 55 3.98 -22.38 16.93
CA ARG A 55 5.36 -21.88 16.94
C ARG A 55 5.77 -21.34 15.57
N ASP A 56 7.00 -20.85 15.44
CA ASP A 56 7.62 -20.33 14.23
C ASP A 56 6.84 -19.13 13.65
N TRP A 57 6.33 -18.25 14.52
CA TRP A 57 5.43 -17.15 14.12
C TRP A 57 6.10 -16.17 13.16
N ALA A 58 7.39 -15.90 13.36
CA ALA A 58 8.18 -15.04 12.50
C ALA A 58 8.29 -15.61 11.07
N ALA A 59 8.68 -16.89 10.94
CA ALA A 59 8.79 -17.56 9.65
C ALA A 59 7.44 -17.65 8.93
N ARG A 60 6.35 -17.93 9.66
CA ARG A 60 4.98 -17.95 9.11
C ARG A 60 4.53 -16.57 8.63
N THR A 61 4.92 -15.51 9.34
CA THR A 61 4.65 -14.11 8.96
C THR A 61 5.42 -13.75 7.69
N ALA A 62 6.71 -14.07 7.63
CA ALA A 62 7.53 -13.86 6.43
C ALA A 62 6.95 -14.59 5.21
N GLU A 63 6.50 -15.83 5.38
CA GLU A 63 5.86 -16.62 4.34
C GLU A 63 4.51 -16.04 3.88
N LEU A 64 3.72 -15.48 4.81
CA LEU A 64 2.50 -14.75 4.45
C LEU A 64 2.84 -13.52 3.59
N PHE A 65 3.81 -12.70 4.01
CA PHE A 65 4.25 -11.55 3.23
C PHE A 65 4.80 -11.93 1.86
N ARG A 66 5.57 -13.02 1.76
CA ARG A 66 6.07 -13.55 0.48
C ARG A 66 4.92 -13.89 -0.47
N ARG A 67 3.89 -14.59 0.03
CA ARG A 67 2.70 -14.93 -0.77
C ARG A 67 1.92 -13.69 -1.21
N THR A 68 1.71 -12.74 -0.30
CA THR A 68 1.06 -11.46 -0.61
C THR A 68 1.85 -10.66 -1.65
N TRP A 69 3.18 -10.62 -1.52
CA TRP A 69 4.06 -9.97 -2.47
C TRP A 69 3.91 -10.57 -3.87
N THR A 70 4.08 -11.89 -3.98
CA THR A 70 4.00 -12.60 -5.26
C THR A 70 2.64 -12.42 -5.93
N ALA A 71 1.56 -12.51 -5.14
CA ALA A 71 0.19 -12.42 -5.67
C ALA A 71 -0.25 -11.00 -6.05
N HIS A 72 0.26 -9.96 -5.37
CA HIS A 72 -0.33 -8.61 -5.45
C HIS A 72 0.66 -7.48 -5.76
N VAL A 73 1.96 -7.70 -5.62
CA VAL A 73 2.97 -6.62 -5.75
C VAL A 73 3.98 -6.92 -6.84
N ALA A 74 4.43 -8.17 -6.97
CA ALA A 74 5.55 -8.56 -7.83
C ALA A 74 5.40 -8.09 -9.29
N ALA A 75 4.21 -8.29 -9.89
CA ALA A 75 3.94 -7.89 -11.27
C ALA A 75 4.07 -6.37 -11.51
N ASP A 76 3.70 -5.55 -10.51
CA ASP A 76 3.76 -4.10 -10.57
C ASP A 76 5.05 -3.52 -9.94
N TRP A 77 5.94 -4.38 -9.45
CA TRP A 77 7.12 -3.96 -8.70
C TRP A 77 8.11 -3.13 -9.51
N PRO A 78 8.47 -3.44 -10.77
CA PRO A 78 9.39 -2.61 -11.55
C PRO A 78 8.90 -1.15 -11.67
N ARG A 79 7.59 -0.95 -11.84
CA ARG A 79 6.98 0.38 -11.90
C ARG A 79 7.04 1.09 -10.55
N ARG A 80 6.69 0.40 -9.47
CA ARG A 80 6.76 0.94 -8.10
C ARG A 80 8.20 1.33 -7.77
N ARG A 81 9.16 0.45 -8.04
CA ARG A 81 10.59 0.69 -7.84
C ARG A 81 11.08 1.93 -8.59
N ALA A 82 10.72 2.11 -9.85
CA ALA A 82 11.08 3.31 -10.62
C ALA A 82 10.52 4.61 -10.00
N LEU A 83 9.30 4.57 -9.45
CA LEU A 83 8.73 5.70 -8.70
C LEU A 83 9.56 6.01 -7.44
N LEU A 84 9.92 4.98 -6.66
CA LEU A 84 10.73 5.11 -5.45
C LEU A 84 12.13 5.64 -5.76
N GLU A 85 12.79 5.10 -6.78
CA GLU A 85 14.11 5.55 -7.26
C GLU A 85 14.12 7.03 -7.66
N ARG A 86 13.05 7.48 -8.34
CA ARG A 86 12.88 8.89 -8.70
C ARG A 86 12.69 9.78 -7.48
N ASP A 87 11.99 9.31 -6.45
CA ASP A 87 11.84 10.05 -5.18
C ASP A 87 13.19 10.20 -4.47
N VAL A 88 13.95 9.11 -4.34
CA VAL A 88 15.31 9.12 -3.78
C VAL A 88 16.20 10.11 -4.53
N THR A 89 16.22 10.04 -5.87
CA THR A 89 17.04 10.93 -6.71
C THR A 89 16.65 12.40 -6.54
N TYR A 90 15.33 12.68 -6.49
CA TYR A 90 14.84 14.04 -6.27
C TYR A 90 15.26 14.60 -4.91
N ARG A 91 15.10 13.83 -3.84
CA ARG A 91 15.48 14.26 -2.48
C ARG A 91 17.00 14.41 -2.34
N ALA A 92 17.78 13.51 -2.93
CA ALA A 92 19.24 13.64 -2.99
C ALA A 92 19.66 14.93 -3.71
N GLY A 93 18.99 15.28 -4.81
CA GLY A 93 19.22 16.54 -5.52
C GLY A 93 18.87 17.79 -4.67
N LEU A 94 17.75 17.76 -3.93
CA LEU A 94 17.40 18.84 -3.00
C LEU A 94 18.44 18.99 -1.89
N LEU A 95 18.90 17.88 -1.32
CA LEU A 95 19.94 17.88 -0.30
C LEU A 95 21.24 18.47 -0.83
N ALA A 96 21.68 18.05 -2.00
CA ALA A 96 22.93 18.53 -2.61
C ALA A 96 22.87 20.02 -2.98
N ALA A 97 21.72 20.51 -3.47
CA ALA A 97 21.60 21.90 -3.93
C ALA A 97 21.23 22.89 -2.81
N TYR A 98 20.50 22.44 -1.78
CA TYR A 98 19.85 23.34 -0.81
C TYR A 98 19.97 22.88 0.65
N GLY A 99 20.60 21.73 0.92
CA GLY A 99 20.78 21.19 2.27
C GLY A 99 19.54 20.52 2.86
N TRP A 100 19.70 20.03 4.09
CA TRP A 100 18.70 19.24 4.83
C TRP A 100 17.35 19.93 5.02
N PRO A 101 17.27 21.21 5.41
CA PRO A 101 15.98 21.86 5.64
C PRO A 101 15.06 21.76 4.40
N ARG A 102 15.62 21.97 3.20
CA ARG A 102 14.85 21.92 1.95
C ARG A 102 14.53 20.49 1.52
N ALA A 103 15.43 19.54 1.75
CA ALA A 103 15.18 18.13 1.44
C ALA A 103 14.03 17.52 2.26
N LEU A 104 13.85 18.02 3.50
CA LEU A 104 12.88 17.51 4.47
C LEU A 104 11.54 18.24 4.44
N GLU A 105 11.49 19.50 4.01
CA GLU A 105 10.26 20.33 3.96
C GLU A 105 9.10 19.66 3.21
N GLN A 106 9.40 18.78 2.24
CA GLN A 106 8.41 18.10 1.40
C GLN A 106 8.23 16.61 1.73
N MET A 107 8.73 16.12 2.86
CA MET A 107 8.47 14.73 3.29
C MET A 107 7.01 14.55 3.68
N ASN A 108 6.58 15.17 4.78
CA ASN A 108 5.19 15.16 5.19
C ASN A 108 4.77 16.53 5.72
N ARG A 109 3.47 16.71 5.98
CA ARG A 109 2.93 18.01 6.43
C ARG A 109 3.51 18.53 7.75
N HIS A 110 4.18 17.67 8.51
CA HIS A 110 4.73 17.94 9.84
C HIS A 110 6.26 17.87 9.86
N SER A 111 6.91 17.52 8.73
CA SER A 111 8.35 17.37 8.66
C SER A 111 9.03 18.72 8.62
N ALA A 112 9.87 19.01 9.61
CA ALA A 112 10.59 20.27 9.68
C ALA A 112 11.98 20.06 10.30
N TRP A 113 12.97 20.77 9.76
CA TRP A 113 14.23 21.02 10.47
C TRP A 113 13.99 22.08 11.54
N VAL A 114 14.40 21.80 12.78
CA VAL A 114 14.18 22.66 13.94
C VAL A 114 15.52 22.92 14.61
N GLY A 115 15.85 24.20 14.82
CA GLY A 115 17.12 24.57 15.43
C GLY A 115 18.32 24.14 14.59
N ALA A 116 19.37 23.64 15.26
CA ALA A 116 20.64 23.32 14.62
C ALA A 116 20.68 21.89 14.06
N ASP A 117 20.05 20.93 14.74
CA ASP A 117 20.32 19.50 14.56
C ASP A 117 19.08 18.59 14.75
N VAL A 118 17.89 19.16 14.90
CA VAL A 118 16.66 18.38 15.17
C VAL A 118 15.80 18.26 13.92
N ILE A 119 15.35 17.03 13.64
CA ILE A 119 14.29 16.78 12.66
C ILE A 119 13.02 16.37 13.40
N ARG A 120 11.95 17.11 13.16
CA ARG A 120 10.63 16.81 13.69
C ARG A 120 9.77 16.21 12.58
N PHE A 121 9.15 15.05 12.83
CA PHE A 121 8.21 14.41 11.90
C PHE A 121 6.77 14.34 12.42
N SER A 122 6.54 14.70 13.69
CA SER A 122 5.25 14.65 14.35
C SER A 122 5.18 15.68 15.47
N HIS A 123 3.97 16.13 15.81
CA HIS A 123 3.69 16.95 16.99
C HIS A 123 3.20 16.12 18.19
N GLN A 124 3.15 14.80 18.05
CA GLN A 124 2.76 13.90 19.13
C GLN A 124 3.87 13.84 20.19
N GLY A 125 3.50 13.84 21.47
CA GLY A 125 4.43 13.80 22.60
C GLY A 125 5.06 12.41 22.77
N SER A 126 6.01 12.07 21.89
CA SER A 126 6.89 10.91 22.03
C SER A 126 8.27 11.37 22.47
N PRO A 127 9.05 10.54 23.19
CA PRO A 127 10.42 10.89 23.53
C PRO A 127 11.25 11.09 22.26
N ASP A 128 12.20 12.02 22.31
CA ASP A 128 13.14 12.23 21.21
C ASP A 128 14.03 11.00 21.01
N ARG A 129 14.59 10.87 19.80
CA ARG A 129 15.54 9.82 19.43
C ARG A 129 16.85 10.47 19.01
N VAL A 130 17.94 9.96 19.57
CA VAL A 130 19.28 10.38 19.18
C VAL A 130 19.71 9.52 17.99
N VAL A 131 19.95 10.17 16.86
CA VAL A 131 20.51 9.53 15.67
C VAL A 131 22.03 9.52 15.81
N GLY A 132 22.64 8.33 15.81
CA GLY A 132 24.09 8.16 15.91
C GLY A 132 24.82 8.41 14.58
N ASP A 133 26.12 8.11 14.55
CA ASP A 133 26.99 8.36 13.39
C ASP A 133 26.60 7.58 12.13
N GLU A 134 25.93 6.43 12.29
CA GLU A 134 25.34 5.65 11.18
C GLU A 134 24.18 6.38 10.49
N GLY A 135 23.70 7.47 11.09
CA GLY A 135 22.65 8.29 10.55
C GLY A 135 21.28 7.62 10.60
N MET A 136 20.37 8.16 9.78
CA MET A 136 19.00 7.74 9.68
C MET A 136 18.61 7.59 8.22
N LEU A 137 17.90 6.52 7.89
CA LEU A 137 17.44 6.23 6.54
C LEU A 137 16.11 6.92 6.25
N PHE A 138 15.97 7.40 5.02
CA PHE A 138 14.70 7.89 4.47
C PHE A 138 14.21 6.90 3.43
N VAL A 139 13.12 6.19 3.73
CA VAL A 139 12.63 5.06 2.95
C VAL A 139 11.30 5.45 2.30
N PRO A 140 11.26 5.72 1.00
CA PRO A 140 10.00 6.06 0.35
C PRO A 140 9.12 4.81 0.21
N VAL A 141 7.80 4.98 0.39
CA VAL A 141 6.81 3.92 0.16
C VAL A 141 5.83 4.30 -0.96
N ALA A 142 5.55 3.34 -1.85
CA ALA A 142 4.65 3.54 -2.99
C ALA A 142 3.16 3.42 -2.62
N ALA A 143 2.84 3.14 -1.35
CA ALA A 143 1.50 2.81 -0.90
C ALA A 143 0.58 4.05 -0.84
N VAL A 144 -0.72 3.80 -0.94
CA VAL A 144 -1.80 4.80 -0.95
C VAL A 144 -2.09 5.35 0.47
N SER A 145 -1.50 4.74 1.51
CA SER A 145 -1.67 5.23 2.88
C SER A 145 -0.87 6.53 3.06
N ARG A 146 -1.51 7.54 3.65
CA ARG A 146 -0.86 8.81 4.06
C ARG A 146 -0.02 8.67 5.32
N GLY A 147 0.25 7.43 5.74
CA GLY A 147 0.94 7.15 7.00
C GLY A 147 2.44 7.24 6.82
N THR A 148 3.09 7.92 7.75
CA THR A 148 4.53 7.88 7.97
C THR A 148 4.77 7.03 9.22
N TRP A 149 5.80 6.19 9.24
CA TRP A 149 6.17 5.43 10.44
C TRP A 149 7.68 5.33 10.61
N LEU A 150 8.10 5.15 11.86
CA LEU A 150 9.51 4.99 12.23
C LEU A 150 9.81 3.50 12.41
N CYS A 151 10.82 3.02 11.71
CA CYS A 151 11.49 1.75 11.99
C CYS A 151 12.61 2.00 12.99
N GLU A 152 12.69 1.19 14.04
CA GLU A 152 13.70 1.30 15.09
C GLU A 152 14.39 -0.04 15.29
N ALA A 153 15.71 -0.08 15.15
CA ALA A 153 16.57 -1.16 15.65
C ALA A 153 17.68 -0.55 16.53
N PRO A 154 17.33 -0.08 17.74
CA PRO A 154 18.31 0.56 18.62
C PRO A 154 19.43 -0.41 19.00
N PRO A 155 20.66 0.09 19.20
CA PRO A 155 21.06 1.51 19.17
C PRO A 155 21.44 2.04 17.77
N ALA A 156 21.51 1.18 16.75
CA ALA A 156 22.30 1.46 15.56
C ALA A 156 21.53 2.04 14.36
N SER A 157 20.22 1.82 14.23
CA SER A 157 19.53 2.18 12.99
C SER A 157 18.12 2.71 13.19
N TYR A 158 17.84 3.84 12.53
CA TYR A 158 16.53 4.43 12.38
C TYR A 158 16.19 4.55 10.91
N ALA A 159 14.93 4.28 10.54
CA ALA A 159 14.42 4.59 9.21
C ALA A 159 13.06 5.25 9.29
N LEU A 160 12.88 6.39 8.63
CA LEU A 160 11.56 6.97 8.42
C LEU A 160 10.99 6.47 7.12
N VAL A 161 9.89 5.75 7.21
CA VAL A 161 9.11 5.35 6.03
C VAL A 161 8.07 6.42 5.75
N ASP A 162 8.10 6.97 4.55
CA ASP A 162 7.28 8.12 4.17
C ASP A 162 6.74 7.97 2.74
N PRO A 163 5.51 8.46 2.42
CA PRO A 163 4.96 8.30 1.09
C PRO A 163 5.83 8.94 0.00
N ALA A 164 6.14 8.17 -1.05
CA ALA A 164 6.92 8.65 -2.18
C ALA A 164 6.18 9.78 -2.91
N ARG A 165 6.92 10.76 -3.44
CA ARG A 165 6.35 11.85 -4.23
C ARG A 165 5.60 11.29 -5.45
N GLY A 166 4.31 11.60 -5.51
CA GLY A 166 3.43 11.16 -6.59
C GLY A 166 2.79 9.77 -6.39
N ALA A 167 3.01 9.12 -5.23
CA ALA A 167 2.38 7.84 -4.88
C ALA A 167 0.84 7.92 -4.93
N ALA A 168 0.25 9.00 -4.40
CA ALA A 168 -1.20 9.25 -4.46
C ALA A 168 -1.72 9.41 -5.89
N ALA A 169 -0.89 9.95 -6.79
CA ALA A 169 -1.25 10.11 -8.19
C ALA A 169 -1.16 8.75 -8.92
N THR A 170 -0.25 7.85 -8.55
CA THR A 170 -0.12 6.53 -9.20
C THR A 170 -1.16 5.48 -8.77
N ALA A 171 -1.87 5.69 -7.65
CA ALA A 171 -2.85 4.74 -7.10
C ALA A 171 -4.10 4.56 -7.98
N GLY A 172 -4.39 5.50 -8.89
CA GLY A 172 -5.55 5.44 -9.79
C GLY A 172 -5.24 5.63 -11.27
N ARG A 173 -3.96 5.65 -11.67
CA ARG A 173 -3.55 6.14 -13.01
C ARG A 173 -2.95 5.12 -13.98
N THR A 174 -2.67 3.86 -13.63
CA THR A 174 -2.08 2.92 -14.61
C THR A 174 -2.36 1.45 -14.32
N GLY A 175 -3.61 1.07 -14.02
CA GLY A 175 -4.09 -0.30 -14.24
C GLY A 175 -4.86 -0.39 -15.57
N PRO A 176 -5.22 -1.59 -16.06
CA PRO A 176 -6.14 -1.74 -17.20
C PRO A 176 -7.39 -0.86 -17.05
N GLY A 177 -7.90 -0.74 -15.82
CA GLY A 177 -9.03 0.14 -15.47
C GLY A 177 -8.81 1.64 -15.72
N HIS A 178 -7.57 2.17 -15.73
CA HIS A 178 -7.31 3.58 -16.04
C HIS A 178 -7.25 3.85 -17.55
N ALA A 179 -6.59 2.99 -18.32
CA ALA A 179 -6.59 3.09 -19.77
C ALA A 179 -8.02 2.91 -20.31
N LEU A 180 -8.75 1.94 -19.75
CA LEU A 180 -10.17 1.74 -20.02
C LEU A 180 -11.00 2.95 -19.55
N GLY A 181 -10.72 3.51 -18.38
CA GLY A 181 -11.34 4.74 -17.90
C GLY A 181 -11.14 5.95 -18.82
N ARG A 182 -10.01 6.05 -19.53
CA ARG A 182 -9.80 7.08 -20.57
C ARG A 182 -10.55 6.77 -21.87
N LEU A 183 -10.72 5.50 -22.22
CA LEU A 183 -11.40 5.08 -23.45
C LEU A 183 -12.92 5.18 -23.33
N ILE A 184 -13.49 4.69 -22.22
CA ILE A 184 -14.94 4.58 -22.01
C ILE A 184 -15.43 5.42 -20.83
N GLY A 185 -14.60 6.27 -20.23
CA GLY A 185 -14.98 7.06 -19.07
C GLY A 185 -14.93 6.26 -17.76
N THR A 186 -14.66 6.98 -16.66
CA THR A 186 -14.36 6.42 -15.35
C THR A 186 -15.51 5.61 -14.75
N GLY A 187 -16.76 6.06 -14.87
CA GLY A 187 -17.93 5.35 -14.33
C GLY A 187 -18.18 3.99 -14.99
N ARG A 188 -18.07 3.92 -16.33
CA ARG A 188 -18.24 2.66 -17.07
C ARG A 188 -17.09 1.69 -16.80
N ALA A 189 -15.86 2.20 -16.73
CA ALA A 189 -14.70 1.38 -16.37
C ALA A 189 -14.78 0.82 -14.94
N ALA A 190 -15.27 1.61 -13.98
CA ALA A 190 -15.50 1.16 -12.61
C ALA A 190 -16.53 0.02 -12.54
N ILE A 191 -17.64 0.14 -13.28
CA ILE A 191 -18.66 -0.92 -13.37
C ILE A 191 -18.10 -2.20 -13.98
N LEU A 192 -17.31 -2.11 -15.06
CA LEU A 192 -16.66 -3.30 -15.65
C LEU A 192 -15.64 -3.94 -14.70
N HIS A 193 -14.94 -3.14 -13.89
CA HIS A 193 -14.04 -3.68 -12.90
C HIS A 193 -14.79 -4.45 -11.80
N GLU A 194 -15.85 -3.85 -11.25
CA GLU A 194 -16.69 -4.45 -10.21
C GLU A 194 -17.38 -5.74 -10.71
N LEU A 195 -17.81 -5.76 -11.97
CA LEU A 195 -18.41 -6.92 -12.62
C LEU A 195 -17.43 -8.07 -12.92
N GLY A 196 -16.19 -8.00 -12.41
CA GLY A 196 -15.36 -9.20 -12.21
C GLY A 196 -16.05 -10.25 -11.34
N ARG A 197 -17.08 -9.86 -10.58
CA ARG A 197 -18.07 -10.77 -10.01
C ARG A 197 -19.48 -10.38 -10.47
N PRO A 198 -20.37 -11.35 -10.75
CA PRO A 198 -21.76 -11.06 -11.10
C PRO A 198 -22.44 -10.20 -10.02
N ALA A 199 -23.12 -9.12 -10.42
CA ALA A 199 -23.77 -8.19 -9.49
C ALA A 199 -25.04 -7.57 -10.07
N THR A 200 -25.96 -7.17 -9.20
CA THR A 200 -27.18 -6.42 -9.55
C THR A 200 -26.92 -4.91 -9.60
N THR A 201 -27.80 -4.14 -10.24
CA THR A 201 -27.71 -2.67 -10.28
C THR A 201 -27.66 -2.05 -8.87
N SER A 202 -28.39 -2.60 -7.91
CA SER A 202 -28.40 -2.12 -6.53
C SER A 202 -27.12 -2.41 -5.77
N GLU A 203 -26.51 -3.58 -5.99
CA GLU A 203 -25.21 -3.92 -5.39
C GLU A 203 -24.10 -3.05 -5.97
N LEU A 204 -24.09 -2.84 -7.29
CA LEU A 204 -23.17 -1.93 -7.97
C LEU A 204 -23.32 -0.47 -7.47
N ALA A 205 -24.55 0.00 -7.28
CA ALA A 205 -24.82 1.33 -6.73
C ALA A 205 -24.27 1.48 -5.31
N ALA A 206 -24.50 0.47 -4.45
CA ALA A 206 -23.99 0.46 -3.09
C ALA A 206 -22.46 0.41 -3.02
N HIS A 207 -21.82 -0.46 -3.79
CA HIS A 207 -20.35 -0.63 -3.77
C HIS A 207 -19.62 0.58 -4.34
N LEU A 208 -20.18 1.23 -5.37
CA LEU A 208 -19.53 2.37 -6.06
C LEU A 208 -19.97 3.73 -5.51
N GLY A 209 -20.93 3.78 -4.57
CA GLY A 209 -21.48 5.02 -4.04
C GLY A 209 -22.20 5.87 -5.10
N LEU A 210 -22.83 5.23 -6.09
CA LEU A 210 -23.52 5.88 -7.21
C LEU A 210 -25.04 5.71 -7.10
N SER A 211 -25.80 6.61 -7.72
CA SER A 211 -27.26 6.45 -7.79
C SER A 211 -27.65 5.27 -8.69
N LEU A 212 -28.79 4.62 -8.40
CA LEU A 212 -29.35 3.56 -9.25
C LEU A 212 -29.53 4.01 -10.71
N GLY A 213 -29.96 5.26 -10.93
CA GLY A 213 -30.12 5.83 -12.27
C GLY A 213 -28.79 5.98 -13.01
N THR A 214 -27.75 6.43 -12.32
CA THR A 214 -26.39 6.56 -12.88
C THR A 214 -25.83 5.19 -13.28
N VAL A 215 -25.94 4.20 -12.38
CA VAL A 215 -25.48 2.84 -12.67
C VAL A 215 -26.29 2.22 -13.80
N GLY A 216 -27.61 2.37 -13.78
CA GLY A 216 -28.50 1.89 -14.84
C GLY A 216 -28.16 2.48 -16.21
N GLY A 217 -27.90 3.79 -16.29
CA GLY A 217 -27.47 4.45 -17.52
C GLY A 217 -26.14 3.93 -18.05
N HIS A 218 -25.16 3.70 -17.18
CA HIS A 218 -23.89 3.09 -17.58
C HIS A 218 -24.05 1.63 -18.04
N LEU A 219 -24.86 0.83 -17.35
CA LEU A 219 -25.13 -0.56 -17.73
C LEU A 219 -25.85 -0.66 -19.07
N ALA A 220 -26.77 0.26 -19.38
CA ALA A 220 -27.41 0.32 -20.68
C ALA A 220 -26.38 0.51 -21.80
N VAL A 221 -25.51 1.51 -21.67
CA VAL A 221 -24.46 1.79 -22.67
C VAL A 221 -23.46 0.63 -22.80
N LEU A 222 -23.05 0.02 -21.68
CA LEU A 222 -22.14 -1.12 -21.69
C LEU A 222 -22.76 -2.36 -22.34
N ARG A 223 -24.07 -2.59 -22.13
CA ARG A 223 -24.81 -3.68 -22.73
C ARG A 223 -24.97 -3.48 -24.24
N ASP A 224 -25.31 -2.27 -24.66
CA ASP A 224 -25.45 -1.93 -26.08
C ASP A 224 -24.10 -2.05 -26.82
N ALA A 225 -22.98 -1.82 -26.11
CA ALA A 225 -21.63 -2.06 -26.60
C ALA A 225 -21.17 -3.54 -26.54
N GLY A 226 -22.03 -4.47 -26.08
CA GLY A 226 -21.69 -5.89 -25.96
C GLY A 226 -20.68 -6.24 -24.87
N LEU A 227 -20.46 -5.35 -23.90
CA LEU A 227 -19.47 -5.53 -22.82
C LEU A 227 -20.05 -6.17 -21.56
N VAL A 228 -21.37 -6.13 -21.39
CA VAL A 228 -22.05 -6.80 -20.28
C VAL A 228 -23.32 -7.50 -20.77
N THR A 229 -23.68 -8.59 -20.10
CA THR A 229 -24.96 -9.27 -20.27
C THR A 229 -25.73 -9.26 -18.96
N GLY A 230 -27.05 -9.16 -19.05
CA GLY A 230 -27.95 -9.22 -17.90
C GLY A 230 -28.83 -10.44 -17.99
N THR A 231 -28.84 -11.26 -16.94
CA THR A 231 -29.74 -12.42 -16.82
C THR A 231 -30.71 -12.17 -15.69
N ARG A 232 -31.99 -12.42 -15.93
CA ARG A 232 -33.00 -12.32 -14.88
C ARG A 232 -32.91 -13.56 -13.98
N VAL A 233 -32.69 -13.33 -12.70
CA VAL A 233 -32.72 -14.35 -11.65
C VAL A 233 -33.76 -13.90 -10.64
N ASP A 234 -34.87 -14.63 -10.59
CA ASP A 234 -36.07 -14.29 -9.84
C ASP A 234 -36.59 -12.86 -10.15
N ARG A 235 -36.63 -12.01 -9.13
CA ARG A 235 -37.10 -10.62 -9.19
C ARG A 235 -35.98 -9.62 -9.51
N ARG A 236 -34.75 -10.08 -9.78
CA ARG A 236 -33.58 -9.22 -10.00
C ARG A 236 -32.91 -9.52 -11.34
N VAL A 237 -32.20 -8.53 -11.87
CA VAL A 237 -31.32 -8.71 -13.03
C VAL A 237 -29.88 -8.71 -12.52
N VAL A 238 -29.16 -9.78 -12.79
CA VAL A 238 -27.74 -9.93 -12.45
C VAL A 238 -26.94 -9.70 -13.71
N TYR A 239 -26.01 -8.75 -13.64
CA TYR A 239 -25.12 -8.43 -14.74
C TYR A 239 -23.80 -9.19 -14.62
N ARG A 240 -23.22 -9.54 -15.76
CA ARG A 240 -21.89 -10.17 -15.88
C ARG A 240 -21.13 -9.53 -17.04
N ARG A 241 -19.80 -9.58 -16.98
CA ARG A 241 -18.98 -9.25 -18.15
C ARG A 241 -19.17 -10.29 -19.26
N THR A 242 -19.00 -9.84 -20.49
CA THR A 242 -18.77 -10.72 -21.63
C THR A 242 -17.29 -11.04 -21.76
N ALA A 243 -16.95 -12.09 -22.51
CA ALA A 243 -15.55 -12.44 -22.80
C ALA A 243 -14.76 -11.26 -23.39
N SER A 244 -15.38 -10.45 -24.25
CA SER A 244 -14.76 -9.24 -24.80
C SER A 244 -14.44 -8.19 -23.73
N ALA A 245 -15.27 -8.08 -22.69
CA ALA A 245 -15.01 -7.19 -21.57
C ALA A 245 -13.97 -7.74 -20.60
N ASP A 246 -13.85 -9.06 -20.44
CA ASP A 246 -12.77 -9.68 -19.66
C ASP A 246 -11.39 -9.37 -20.29
N LEU A 247 -11.27 -9.50 -21.61
CA LEU A 247 -10.05 -9.11 -22.35
C LEU A 247 -9.70 -7.63 -22.16
N LEU A 248 -10.70 -6.74 -22.18
CA LEU A 248 -10.49 -5.30 -21.97
C LEU A 248 -10.17 -4.94 -20.52
N ALA A 249 -10.70 -5.68 -19.55
CA ALA A 249 -10.47 -5.45 -18.12
C ALA A 249 -9.15 -6.05 -17.61
N GLY A 250 -8.40 -6.76 -18.46
CA GLY A 250 -7.14 -7.42 -18.11
C GLY A 250 -7.30 -8.77 -17.43
N GLY A 251 -8.46 -9.41 -17.57
CA GLY A 251 -8.69 -10.80 -17.16
C GLY A 251 -8.22 -11.74 -18.25
N ALA A 252 -7.12 -12.45 -18.01
CA ALA A 252 -6.90 -13.74 -18.64
C ALA A 252 -7.50 -14.79 -17.70
N ASP A 253 -8.45 -15.56 -18.21
CA ASP A 253 -8.91 -16.78 -17.54
C ASP A 253 -7.73 -17.74 -17.37
N GLY A 254 -7.65 -18.29 -16.16
CA GLY A 254 -6.75 -19.35 -15.71
C GLY A 254 -7.15 -19.78 -14.31
#